data_AF-A0A1Q3GLB7-F1
#
_entry.id   AF-A0A1Q3GLB7-F1
#
_cell.length_a   1.000
_cell.length_b   1.000
_cell.length_c   1.000
_cell.angle_alpha   90.00
_cell.angle_beta   90.00
_cell.angle_gamma   90.00
#
_symmetry.space_group_name_H-M   'P 1'
#
loop_
_entity.id
_entity.type
_entity.pdbx_description
1 polymer ?
#
loop_
_entity_poly.entity_id
_entity_poly.type
_entity_poly.pdbx_seq_one_letter_code
_entity_poly.pdbx_strand_id
1 'polypeptide(L)'
;MKQLVILALLSAFFYQCTYSKDPSLNFFDKSPPPSYSRLTKVLGYQINKYILPKEADHKILNKPPHYSNLPHLLIKELGDTTITYNYSRSKKCVLSKQISIPIESEKKALNWIKQNGGKVKDIITQKMPKPWNDLYKQLIVINTKGQEFECSYRKKYLKISTIYDCISS
;
A
#
# COMPACT_ATOMS: atom_id res chain seq x y z
N MET A 1 -28.56 -3.67 35.45
CA MET A 1 -27.68 -4.01 34.32
C MET A 1 -27.99 -3.13 33.10
N LYS A 2 -27.63 -1.83 33.11
CA LYS A 2 -27.89 -0.90 31.97
C LYS A 2 -26.70 0.02 31.58
N GLN A 3 -25.55 -0.10 32.24
CA GLN A 3 -24.40 0.79 31.98
C GLN A 3 -23.27 0.17 31.15
N LEU A 4 -23.28 -1.14 30.90
CA LEU A 4 -22.21 -1.83 30.18
C LEU A 4 -22.28 -1.70 28.64
N VAL A 5 -23.43 -1.32 28.09
CA VAL A 5 -23.62 -1.22 26.62
C VAL A 5 -23.05 0.09 26.05
N ILE A 6 -22.91 1.13 26.87
CA ILE A 6 -22.47 2.46 26.40
C ILE A 6 -20.94 2.53 26.24
N LEU A 7 -20.17 1.79 27.03
CA LEU A 7 -18.70 1.79 26.94
C LEU A 7 -18.16 1.13 25.65
N ALA A 8 -18.83 0.10 25.14
CA ALA A 8 -18.41 -0.61 23.93
C ALA A 8 -18.65 0.20 22.64
N LEU A 9 -19.65 1.09 22.64
CA LEU A 9 -19.91 1.98 21.50
C LEU A 9 -18.87 3.10 21.42
N LEU A 10 -18.40 3.63 22.55
CA LEU A 10 -17.40 4.70 22.55
C LEU A 10 -16.02 4.22 22.05
N SER A 11 -15.58 3.01 22.39
CA SER A 11 -14.28 2.50 21.91
C SER A 11 -14.25 2.25 20.40
N ALA A 12 -15.38 1.90 19.77
CA ALA A 12 -15.49 1.77 18.32
C ALA A 12 -15.44 3.13 17.59
N PHE A 13 -16.06 4.17 18.17
CA PHE A 13 -16.01 5.53 17.63
C PHE A 13 -14.62 6.18 17.76
N PHE A 14 -13.88 5.91 18.85
CA PHE A 14 -12.52 6.43 18.98
C PHE A 14 -11.52 5.75 18.03
N TYR A 15 -11.72 4.48 17.66
CA TYR A 15 -10.91 3.81 16.65
C TYR A 15 -11.10 4.44 15.25
N GLN A 16 -12.31 4.85 14.87
CA GLN A 16 -12.54 5.48 13.57
C GLN A 16 -11.94 6.90 13.46
N CYS A 17 -11.83 7.62 14.58
CA CYS A 17 -11.33 9.00 14.58
C CYS A 17 -9.80 9.13 14.56
N THR A 18 -9.04 8.15 15.06
CA THR A 18 -7.56 8.20 15.03
C THR A 18 -6.98 7.88 13.67
N TYR A 19 -7.67 7.08 12.86
CA TYR A 19 -7.23 6.74 11.50
C TYR A 19 -7.62 7.79 10.46
N SER A 20 -8.76 8.47 10.61
CA SER A 20 -9.30 9.40 9.59
C SER A 20 -8.39 10.58 9.20
N LYS A 21 -7.32 10.86 9.96
CA LYS A 21 -6.37 11.94 9.69
C LYS A 21 -5.02 11.48 9.12
N ASP A 22 -4.76 10.18 8.96
CA ASP A 22 -3.54 9.74 8.28
C ASP A 22 -3.76 9.87 6.75
N PRO A 23 -3.07 10.81 6.06
CA PRO A 23 -3.24 10.99 4.62
C PRO A 23 -2.87 9.74 3.82
N SER A 24 -2.15 8.78 4.41
CA SER A 24 -1.90 7.49 3.76
C SER A 24 -3.17 6.64 3.58
N LEU A 25 -4.24 6.91 4.32
CA LEU A 25 -5.56 6.28 4.17
C LEU A 25 -6.42 6.88 3.06
N ASN A 26 -5.97 7.95 2.40
CA ASN A 26 -6.61 8.32 1.14
C ASN A 26 -6.18 7.30 0.07
N PHE A 27 -7.05 6.31 -0.17
CA PHE A 27 -6.75 5.13 -0.98
C PHE A 27 -6.64 5.46 -2.47
N PHE A 28 -7.39 6.46 -2.95
CA PHE A 28 -7.41 6.90 -4.34
C PHE A 28 -6.93 8.34 -4.49
N ASP A 29 -5.70 8.60 -4.06
CA ASP A 29 -5.06 9.91 -4.13
C ASP A 29 -3.70 9.85 -4.83
N LYS A 30 -3.54 10.66 -5.88
CA LYS A 30 -2.26 10.85 -6.59
C LYS A 30 -1.47 12.05 -6.07
N SER A 31 -1.88 12.65 -4.96
CA SER A 31 -1.11 13.73 -4.31
C SER A 31 0.36 13.32 -4.16
N PRO A 32 1.30 14.28 -4.25
CA PRO A 32 2.72 14.00 -4.10
C PRO A 32 3.00 13.17 -2.84
N PRO A 33 3.87 12.15 -2.91
CA PRO A 33 4.12 11.28 -1.78
C PRO A 33 4.80 12.06 -0.66
N PRO A 34 4.52 11.73 0.62
CA PRO A 34 5.26 12.32 1.73
C PRO A 34 6.76 12.04 1.62
N SER A 35 7.59 12.94 2.13
CA SER A 35 9.04 12.74 2.17
C SER A 35 9.42 11.51 3.01
N TYR A 36 10.59 10.92 2.74
CA TYR A 36 11.13 9.80 3.51
C TYR A 36 11.16 10.08 5.02
N SER A 37 11.60 11.27 5.42
CA SER A 37 11.65 11.68 6.82
C SER A 37 10.26 11.77 7.44
N ARG A 38 9.26 12.28 6.71
CA ARG A 38 7.88 12.31 7.18
C ARG A 38 7.30 10.89 7.31
N LEU A 39 7.57 10.01 6.35
CA LEU A 39 7.13 8.61 6.42
C LEU A 39 7.72 7.89 7.64
N THR A 40 9.02 8.00 7.86
CA THR A 40 9.73 7.25 8.91
C THR A 40 9.61 7.88 10.31
N LYS A 41 9.77 9.20 10.44
CA LYS A 41 9.83 9.88 11.74
C LYS A 41 8.49 10.35 12.27
N VAL A 42 7.54 10.67 11.39
CA VAL A 42 6.24 11.23 11.78
C VAL A 42 5.12 10.20 11.63
N LEU A 43 5.09 9.51 10.49
CA LEU A 43 4.02 8.57 10.17
C LEU A 43 4.33 7.13 10.63
N GLY A 44 5.53 6.86 11.13
CA GLY A 44 5.91 5.60 11.76
C GLY A 44 6.10 4.42 10.80
N TYR A 45 6.38 4.67 9.52
CA TYR A 45 6.69 3.59 8.57
C TYR A 45 8.04 2.96 8.90
N GLN A 46 8.08 1.63 8.89
CA GLN A 46 9.28 0.85 9.16
C GLN A 46 9.95 0.44 7.85
N ILE A 47 11.28 0.40 7.84
CA ILE A 47 12.03 -0.13 6.70
C ILE A 47 11.93 -1.66 6.76
N ASN A 48 11.38 -2.28 5.73
CA ASN A 48 11.39 -3.73 5.61
C ASN A 48 12.82 -4.22 5.31
N LYS A 49 13.47 -4.77 6.33
CA LYS A 49 14.85 -5.27 6.26
C LYS A 49 14.97 -6.60 5.50
N TYR A 50 13.87 -7.31 5.23
CA TYR A 50 13.90 -8.64 4.60
C TYR A 50 13.95 -8.60 3.06
N ILE A 51 13.77 -7.42 2.46
CA ILE A 51 13.95 -7.20 1.01
C ILE A 51 15.31 -6.53 0.73
N LEU A 52 16.13 -6.33 1.76
CA LEU A 52 17.57 -6.32 1.59
C LEU A 52 17.97 -7.80 1.40
N PRO A 53 18.54 -8.21 0.26
CA PRO A 53 18.88 -9.61 0.06
C PRO A 53 19.78 -10.09 1.20
N LYS A 54 19.31 -11.09 1.94
CA LYS A 54 20.03 -11.78 3.02
C LYS A 54 21.15 -12.71 2.51
N GLU A 55 21.43 -12.69 1.21
CA GLU A 55 22.55 -13.37 0.57
C GLU A 55 23.70 -12.39 0.25
N ALA A 56 24.06 -11.56 1.23
CA ALA A 56 25.46 -11.18 1.40
C ALA A 56 26.10 -12.25 2.28
N ASP A 57 26.15 -13.48 1.75
CA ASP A 57 26.88 -14.58 2.33
C ASP A 57 28.31 -14.13 2.64
N HIS A 58 28.84 -14.66 3.73
CA HIS A 58 30.08 -14.34 4.43
C HIS A 58 31.41 -14.43 3.62
N LYS A 59 31.40 -14.23 2.30
CA LYS A 59 32.56 -14.28 1.40
C LYS A 59 32.95 -12.96 0.73
N ILE A 60 32.39 -11.83 1.15
CA ILE A 60 32.85 -10.50 0.71
C ILE A 60 33.59 -9.82 1.87
N LEU A 61 34.70 -10.42 2.28
CA LEU A 61 35.57 -9.86 3.32
C LEU A 61 36.68 -8.97 2.76
N ASN A 62 36.84 -8.80 1.44
CA ASN A 62 37.95 -8.02 0.88
C ASN A 62 37.62 -7.33 -0.46
N LYS A 63 36.61 -6.43 -0.48
CA LYS A 63 36.47 -5.25 -1.37
C LYS A 63 35.08 -4.62 -1.17
N PRO A 64 34.94 -3.30 -1.02
CA PRO A 64 33.62 -2.66 -0.99
C PRO A 64 33.18 -2.37 -2.43
N PRO A 65 31.99 -2.84 -2.86
CA PRO A 65 31.23 -2.01 -3.78
C PRO A 65 29.71 -2.02 -3.50
N HIS A 66 29.15 -0.81 -3.35
CA HIS A 66 27.87 -0.40 -3.92
C HIS A 66 26.58 -1.23 -3.68
N TYR A 67 26.28 -1.65 -2.45
CA TYR A 67 24.93 -2.07 -2.06
C TYR A 67 23.94 -0.88 -1.80
N SER A 68 24.26 0.33 -2.26
CA SER A 68 23.55 1.57 -1.87
C SER A 68 22.26 1.87 -2.62
N ASN A 69 22.00 1.22 -3.76
CA ASN A 69 21.00 1.69 -4.74
C ASN A 69 19.68 0.90 -4.75
N LEU A 70 19.53 -0.14 -3.92
CA LEU A 70 18.26 -0.85 -3.82
C LEU A 70 17.19 0.03 -3.14
N PRO A 71 15.97 0.08 -3.68
CA PRO A 71 14.90 0.86 -3.09
C PRO A 71 14.57 0.39 -1.68
N HIS A 72 14.26 1.35 -0.80
CA HIS A 72 13.71 1.08 0.52
C HIS A 72 12.22 0.83 0.41
N LEU A 73 11.79 -0.34 0.87
CA LEU A 73 10.38 -0.60 1.11
C LEU A 73 10.05 -0.15 2.53
N LEU A 74 9.29 0.95 2.60
CA LEU A 74 8.75 1.50 3.83
C LEU A 74 7.35 0.92 4.03
N ILE A 75 7.14 0.18 5.10
CA ILE A 75 5.90 -0.56 5.38
C ILE A 75 5.26 -0.04 6.65
N LYS A 76 3.93 0.05 6.64
CA LYS A 76 3.11 0.30 7.82
C LYS A 76 1.87 -0.60 7.77
N GLU A 77 1.60 -1.28 8.87
CA GLU A 77 0.37 -2.05 9.06
C GLU A 77 -0.68 -1.18 9.76
N LEU A 78 -1.90 -1.23 9.26
CA LEU A 78 -3.08 -0.53 9.79
C LEU A 78 -4.22 -1.53 9.90
N GLY A 79 -4.34 -2.16 11.07
CA GLY A 79 -5.14 -3.38 11.21
C GLY A 79 -4.60 -4.46 10.26
N ASP A 80 -5.46 -5.02 9.42
CA ASP A 80 -5.06 -6.02 8.42
C ASP A 80 -4.64 -5.41 7.08
N THR A 81 -4.65 -4.07 6.95
CA THR A 81 -4.23 -3.39 5.73
C THR A 81 -2.74 -3.04 5.78
N THR A 82 -2.00 -3.47 4.77
CA THR A 82 -0.58 -3.14 4.61
C THR A 82 -0.41 -1.99 3.62
N ILE A 83 0.28 -0.92 4.02
CA ILE A 83 0.71 0.16 3.12
C ILE A 83 2.21 0.09 2.94
N THR A 84 2.64 0.07 1.68
CA THR A 84 4.05 0.03 1.29
C THR A 84 4.37 1.21 0.40
N TYR A 85 5.41 1.97 0.74
CA TYR A 85 6.05 2.93 -0.14
C TYR A 85 7.39 2.39 -0.63
N ASN A 86 7.64 2.54 -1.93
CA ASN A 86 8.92 2.25 -2.54
C ASN A 86 9.72 3.55 -2.66
N TYR A 87 10.79 3.69 -1.87
CA TYR A 87 11.66 4.86 -1.87
C TYR A 87 12.98 4.58 -2.59
N SER A 88 13.28 5.37 -3.61
CA SER A 88 14.58 5.39 -4.28
C SER A 88 15.59 6.21 -3.48
N ARG A 89 16.65 5.56 -3.01
CA ARG A 89 17.78 6.25 -2.38
C ARG A 89 18.56 7.14 -3.34
N SER A 90 18.78 6.67 -4.57
CA SER A 90 19.54 7.40 -5.59
C SER A 90 18.81 8.67 -6.03
N LYS A 91 17.51 8.58 -6.28
CA LYS A 91 16.67 9.72 -6.67
C LYS A 91 16.12 10.52 -5.48
N LYS A 92 16.39 10.08 -4.24
CA LYS A 92 15.88 10.64 -2.98
C LYS A 92 14.36 10.91 -3.00
N CYS A 93 13.59 10.01 -3.61
CA CYS A 93 12.16 10.20 -3.86
C CYS A 93 11.38 8.89 -3.66
N VAL A 94 10.07 9.00 -3.46
CA VAL A 94 9.17 7.85 -3.44
C VAL A 94 8.69 7.56 -4.86
N LEU A 95 8.97 6.35 -5.36
CA LEU A 95 8.63 5.88 -6.70
C LEU A 95 7.18 5.40 -6.79
N SER A 96 6.69 4.73 -5.74
CA SER A 96 5.34 4.19 -5.74
C SER A 96 4.79 3.98 -4.34
N LYS A 97 3.46 3.90 -4.26
CA LYS A 97 2.67 3.49 -3.10
C LYS A 97 1.86 2.26 -3.51
N GLN A 98 1.86 1.24 -2.68
CA GLN A 98 0.97 0.09 -2.79
C GLN A 98 0.20 -0.08 -1.49
N ILE A 99 -1.10 -0.27 -1.60
CA ILE A 99 -1.98 -0.59 -0.47
C ILE A 99 -2.52 -1.99 -0.71
N SER A 100 -2.42 -2.87 0.28
CA SER A 100 -2.91 -4.25 0.21
C SER A 100 -3.96 -4.47 1.29
N ILE A 101 -5.19 -4.77 0.87
CA ILE A 101 -6.35 -4.88 1.73
C ILE A 101 -6.88 -6.32 1.61
N PRO A 102 -6.93 -7.10 2.69
CA PRO A 102 -7.56 -8.40 2.67
C PRO A 102 -9.08 -8.23 2.47
N ILE A 103 -9.60 -8.82 1.38
CA ILE A 103 -11.01 -8.82 1.05
C ILE A 103 -11.41 -10.19 0.49
N GLU A 104 -12.29 -10.87 1.22
CA GLU A 104 -12.60 -12.29 1.02
C GLU A 104 -13.21 -12.65 -0.33
N SER A 105 -13.88 -11.69 -0.99
CA SER A 105 -14.53 -11.92 -2.28
C SER A 105 -14.47 -10.70 -3.18
N GLU A 106 -14.54 -10.95 -4.49
CA GLU A 106 -14.60 -9.89 -5.50
C GLU A 106 -15.78 -8.95 -5.29
N LYS A 107 -16.98 -9.49 -5.00
CA LYS A 107 -18.17 -8.68 -4.71
C LYS A 107 -17.92 -7.71 -3.55
N LYS A 108 -17.25 -8.17 -2.48
CA LYS A 108 -16.86 -7.30 -1.36
C LYS A 108 -15.82 -6.26 -1.81
N ALA A 109 -14.87 -6.61 -2.68
CA ALA A 109 -13.86 -5.69 -3.17
C ALA A 109 -14.47 -4.56 -4.02
N LEU A 110 -15.39 -4.89 -4.94
CA LEU A 110 -16.08 -3.89 -5.77
C LEU A 110 -16.94 -2.94 -4.90
N ASN A 111 -17.65 -3.48 -3.92
CA ASN A 111 -18.42 -2.68 -2.96
C ASN A 111 -17.51 -1.78 -2.12
N TRP A 112 -16.37 -2.30 -1.66
CA TRP A 112 -15.40 -1.54 -0.89
C TRP A 112 -14.83 -0.38 -1.71
N ILE A 113 -14.48 -0.60 -2.99
CA ILE A 113 -14.01 0.46 -3.90
C ILE A 113 -15.05 1.57 -4.00
N LYS A 114 -16.32 1.22 -4.21
CA LYS A 114 -17.43 2.17 -4.30
C LYS A 114 -17.60 2.97 -3.01
N GLN A 115 -17.53 2.32 -1.85
CA GLN A 115 -17.66 2.97 -0.55
C GLN A 115 -16.51 3.93 -0.24
N ASN A 116 -15.33 3.71 -0.83
CA ASN A 116 -14.13 4.53 -0.65
C ASN A 116 -13.93 5.54 -1.79
N GLY A 117 -14.99 5.92 -2.51
CA GLY A 117 -14.97 6.99 -3.50
C GLY A 117 -14.37 6.63 -4.86
N GLY A 118 -14.17 5.33 -5.13
CA GLY A 118 -13.78 4.83 -6.43
C GLY A 118 -14.97 4.36 -7.28
N LYS A 119 -14.86 4.49 -8.59
CA LYS A 119 -15.77 3.91 -9.59
C LYS A 119 -14.99 2.97 -10.49
N VAL A 120 -15.39 1.70 -10.55
CA VAL A 120 -14.76 0.74 -11.46
C VAL A 120 -15.19 1.07 -12.90
N LYS A 121 -14.22 1.41 -13.74
CA LYS A 121 -14.39 1.69 -15.18
C LYS A 121 -14.34 0.39 -15.98
N ASP A 122 -13.39 -0.48 -15.66
CA ASP A 122 -13.14 -1.72 -16.40
C ASP A 122 -12.57 -2.83 -15.50
N ILE A 123 -12.80 -4.09 -15.90
CA ILE A 123 -12.34 -5.30 -15.21
C ILE A 123 -11.75 -6.26 -16.25
N ILE A 124 -10.44 -6.44 -16.19
CA ILE A 124 -9.71 -7.38 -17.05
C ILE A 124 -9.37 -8.61 -16.23
N THR A 125 -9.89 -9.78 -16.63
CA THR A 125 -9.57 -11.05 -15.98
C THR A 125 -8.41 -11.71 -16.71
N GLN A 126 -7.37 -12.07 -15.97
CA GLN A 126 -6.16 -12.68 -16.53
C GLN A 126 -5.74 -13.90 -15.72
N LYS A 127 -5.16 -14.89 -16.42
CA LYS A 127 -4.57 -16.07 -15.80
C LYS A 127 -3.07 -15.89 -15.72
N MET A 128 -2.50 -15.99 -14.52
CA MET A 128 -1.06 -15.91 -14.33
C MET A 128 -0.37 -17.16 -14.92
N PRO A 129 0.79 -17.00 -15.55
CA PRO A 129 1.61 -18.13 -15.98
C PRO A 129 2.11 -18.94 -14.77
N LYS A 130 2.64 -20.14 -15.04
CA LYS A 130 3.31 -20.95 -14.02
C LYS A 130 4.52 -20.17 -13.43
N PRO A 131 4.83 -20.35 -12.13
CA PRO A 131 4.27 -21.31 -11.18
C PRO A 131 2.96 -20.87 -10.49
N TRP A 132 2.53 -19.62 -10.66
CA TRP A 132 1.41 -19.10 -9.88
C TRP A 132 0.05 -19.68 -10.27
N ASN A 133 -0.19 -19.89 -11.57
CA ASN A 133 -1.37 -20.56 -12.15
C ASN A 133 -2.71 -20.20 -11.48
N ASP A 134 -2.91 -18.94 -11.11
CA ASP A 134 -4.14 -18.43 -10.51
C ASP A 134 -4.76 -17.33 -11.38
N LEU A 135 -6.05 -17.11 -11.18
CA LEU A 135 -6.76 -16.00 -11.78
C LEU A 135 -6.51 -14.74 -10.97
N TYR A 136 -6.23 -13.65 -11.65
CA TYR A 136 -6.22 -12.33 -11.06
C TYR A 136 -7.05 -11.38 -11.92
N LYS A 137 -7.66 -10.39 -11.26
CA LYS A 137 -8.44 -9.36 -11.93
C LYS A 137 -7.71 -8.04 -11.80
N GLN A 138 -7.45 -7.40 -12.92
CA GLN A 138 -7.01 -6.01 -12.98
C GLN A 138 -8.26 -5.14 -13.09
N LEU A 139 -8.34 -4.11 -12.25
CA LEU A 139 -9.47 -3.18 -12.18
C LEU A 139 -8.95 -1.79 -12.49
N ILE A 140 -9.57 -1.11 -13.46
CA ILE A 140 -9.33 0.31 -13.69
C ILE A 140 -10.36 1.09 -12.88
N VAL A 141 -9.90 1.85 -11.88
CA VAL A 141 -10.76 2.59 -10.95
C VAL A 141 -10.56 4.08 -11.16
N ILE A 142 -11.66 4.82 -11.31
CA ILE A 142 -11.65 6.28 -11.39
C ILE A 142 -12.11 6.87 -10.04
N ASN A 143 -11.38 7.83 -9.49
CA ASN A 143 -11.80 8.55 -8.28
C ASN A 143 -12.75 9.72 -8.61
N THR A 144 -13.25 10.42 -7.59
CA THR A 144 -14.14 11.59 -7.76
C THR A 144 -13.51 12.76 -8.52
N LYS A 145 -12.17 12.81 -8.61
CA LYS A 145 -11.41 13.80 -9.39
C LYS A 145 -11.19 13.38 -10.85
N GLY A 146 -11.75 12.26 -11.30
CA GLY A 146 -11.55 11.73 -12.65
C GLY A 146 -10.20 11.04 -12.87
N GLN A 147 -9.41 10.79 -11.81
CA GLN A 147 -8.10 10.18 -11.91
C GLN A 147 -8.19 8.66 -11.92
N GLU A 148 -7.46 8.02 -12.83
CA GLU A 148 -7.40 6.56 -12.97
C GLU A 148 -6.35 5.91 -12.07
N PHE A 149 -6.73 4.80 -11.44
CA PHE A 149 -5.92 3.95 -10.59
C PHE A 149 -5.99 2.53 -11.09
N GLU A 150 -4.82 1.89 -11.13
CA GLU A 150 -4.73 0.47 -11.38
C GLU A 150 -4.84 -0.27 -10.06
N CYS A 151 -5.87 -1.10 -9.94
CA CYS A 151 -6.05 -2.00 -8.82
C CYS A 151 -5.95 -3.45 -9.31
N SER A 152 -5.62 -4.36 -8.41
CA SER A 152 -5.69 -5.79 -8.69
C SER A 152 -6.39 -6.53 -7.57
N TYR A 153 -7.24 -7.49 -7.92
CA TYR A 153 -7.85 -8.41 -6.98
C TYR A 153 -7.31 -9.82 -7.21
N ARG A 154 -6.65 -10.39 -6.20
CA ARG A 154 -5.98 -11.69 -6.29
C ARG A 154 -5.86 -12.33 -4.92
N LYS A 155 -6.09 -13.65 -4.82
CA LYS A 155 -5.92 -14.43 -3.58
C LYS A 155 -6.59 -13.80 -2.34
N LYS A 156 -7.80 -13.24 -2.49
CA LYS A 156 -8.53 -12.53 -1.44
C LYS A 156 -7.86 -11.24 -0.95
N TYR A 157 -7.08 -10.58 -1.81
CA TYR A 157 -6.54 -9.24 -1.55
C TYR A 157 -6.90 -8.30 -2.68
N LEU A 158 -7.36 -7.10 -2.31
CA LEU A 158 -7.40 -5.93 -3.18
C LEU A 158 -6.10 -5.16 -3.01
N LYS A 159 -5.37 -4.96 -4.10
CA LYS A 159 -4.19 -4.11 -4.14
C LYS A 159 -4.48 -2.85 -4.94
N ILE A 160 -4.06 -1.72 -4.43
CA ILE A 160 -4.18 -0.42 -5.08
C ILE A 160 -2.77 0.11 -5.27
N SER A 161 -2.41 0.45 -6.51
CA SER A 161 -1.08 0.92 -6.85
C SER A 161 -1.12 2.37 -7.34
N THR A 162 -0.19 3.17 -6.87
CA THR A 162 0.06 4.53 -7.37
C THR A 162 1.53 4.65 -7.70
N ILE A 163 1.84 5.07 -8.92
CA ILE A 163 3.19 5.36 -9.39
C ILE A 163 3.35 6.87 -9.37
N TYR A 164 4.52 7.34 -8.92
CA TYR A 164 4.86 8.75 -8.87
C TYR A 164 5.98 9.06 -9.86
N ASP A 165 5.85 10.19 -10.54
CA ASP A 165 6.90 10.70 -11.41
C ASP A 165 8.00 11.32 -10.55
N CYS A 166 9.07 10.55 -10.34
CA CYS A 166 10.30 11.09 -9.78
C CYS A 166 11.07 11.84 -10.85
N ILE A 167 10.81 13.15 -10.94
CA ILE A 167 11.65 14.07 -11.71
C ILE A 167 12.95 14.21 -10.91
N SER A 168 14.07 13.78 -11.49
CA SER A 168 15.40 14.03 -10.93
C SER A 168 15.67 15.53 -10.98
N SER A 169 15.70 16.17 -9.80
CA SER A 169 16.27 17.50 -9.61
C SER A 169 17.77 17.49 -9.81
#